data_AF-A0A7J8F1P6-F1
#
_entry.id   AF-A0A7J8F1P6-F1
#
_cell.length_a   1.000
_cell.length_b   1.000
_cell.length_c   1.000
_cell.angle_alpha   90.00
_cell.angle_beta   90.00
_cell.angle_gamma   90.00
#
_symmetry.space_group_name_H-M   'P 1'
#
loop_
_entity.id
_entity.type
_entity.pdbx_description
1 polymer ?
#
loop_
_entity_poly.entity_id
_entity_poly.type
_entity_poly.pdbx_seq_one_letter_code
_entity_poly.pdbx_strand_id
1 'polypeptide(L)'
;MTENTPMPTLQLLGKFSPLVSSLPCDIHLVNLRTIQSKVEGEHSDEAALILHRRGYDCRFSSRDTGLLCSTTQGKILVRELFNEFTVASLIPSSLSLMHSPPDARNISEISLSPMEISTFRIQLK
;
A
#
# COMPACT_ATOMS: atom_id res chain seq x y z
N MET A 1 39.35 9.72 -26.13
CA MET A 1 37.95 9.60 -26.59
C MET A 1 37.08 9.70 -25.35
N THR A 2 36.57 10.89 -25.07
CA THR A 2 35.64 11.14 -23.96
C THR A 2 34.23 10.80 -24.43
N GLU A 3 33.71 9.70 -23.91
CA GLU A 3 32.34 9.24 -24.16
C GLU A 3 31.38 10.22 -23.48
N ASN A 4 30.73 11.08 -24.26
CA ASN A 4 29.66 11.94 -23.79
C ASN A 4 28.42 11.06 -23.54
N THR A 5 28.31 10.51 -22.33
CA THR A 5 27.06 9.90 -21.88
C THR A 5 26.02 11.02 -21.74
N PRO A 6 24.91 11.01 -22.51
CA PRO A 6 23.90 12.04 -22.38
C PRO A 6 23.26 11.92 -20.99
N MET A 7 23.41 12.97 -20.17
CA MET A 7 22.68 13.03 -18.89
C MET A 7 21.18 12.96 -19.19
N PRO A 8 20.43 12.07 -18.50
CA PRO A 8 18.99 12.03 -18.66
C PRO A 8 18.42 13.39 -18.26
N THR A 9 17.71 14.05 -19.17
CA THR A 9 16.95 15.25 -18.87
C THR A 9 15.85 14.92 -17.87
N LEU A 10 16.11 15.18 -16.59
CA LEU A 10 15.13 15.08 -15.51
C LEU A 10 14.12 16.22 -15.67
N GLN A 11 12.96 15.91 -16.25
CA GLN A 11 11.85 16.84 -16.33
C GLN A 11 11.04 16.76 -15.02
N LEU A 12 10.86 17.91 -14.38
CA LEU A 12 10.05 18.01 -13.17
C LEU A 12 8.56 17.81 -13.53
N LEU A 13 7.95 16.78 -12.97
CA LEU A 13 6.50 16.55 -13.08
C LEU A 13 5.74 17.58 -12.24
N GLY A 14 4.71 18.22 -12.83
CA GLY A 14 3.88 19.20 -12.14
C GLY A 14 2.89 18.60 -11.13
N LYS A 15 2.68 17.27 -11.15
CA LYS A 15 1.81 16.54 -10.24
C LYS A 15 2.30 15.11 -10.06
N PHE A 16 2.23 14.60 -8.84
CA PHE A 16 2.47 13.20 -8.52
C PHE A 16 1.19 12.59 -7.92
N SER A 17 0.71 11.49 -8.52
CA SER A 17 -0.47 10.76 -8.07
C SER A 17 -0.22 9.27 -8.28
N PRO A 18 0.46 8.60 -7.32
CA PRO A 18 0.95 7.25 -7.51
C PRO A 18 -0.14 6.18 -7.43
N LEU A 19 -1.36 6.55 -7.03
CA LEU A 19 -2.49 5.64 -6.94
C LEU A 19 -3.28 5.64 -8.25
N VAL A 20 -3.72 4.46 -8.70
CA VAL A 20 -4.59 4.32 -9.88
C VAL A 20 -5.92 5.05 -9.66
N SER A 21 -6.50 4.87 -8.48
CA SER A 21 -7.70 5.55 -8.02
C SER A 21 -7.58 5.90 -6.54
N SER A 22 -8.40 6.83 -6.07
CA SER A 22 -8.50 7.10 -4.62
C SER A 22 -8.86 5.82 -3.86
N LEU A 23 -8.31 5.66 -2.66
CA LEU A 23 -8.65 4.54 -1.78
C LEU A 23 -10.15 4.57 -1.43
N PRO A 24 -10.78 3.40 -1.17
CA PRO A 24 -12.14 3.35 -0.68
C PRO A 24 -12.28 4.21 0.58
N CYS A 25 -13.43 4.85 0.76
CA CYS A 25 -13.61 5.83 1.82
C CYS A 25 -13.58 5.26 3.25
N ASP A 26 -13.72 3.95 3.41
CA ASP A 26 -13.55 3.23 4.66
C ASP A 26 -12.13 2.68 4.85
N ILE A 27 -11.20 2.94 3.94
CA ILE A 27 -9.82 2.48 3.99
C ILE A 27 -8.88 3.67 4.14
N HIS A 28 -7.99 3.59 5.12
CA HIS A 28 -6.99 4.59 5.39
C HIS A 28 -5.59 4.01 5.26
N LEU A 29 -4.74 4.68 4.47
CA LEU A 29 -3.31 4.42 4.43
C LEU A 29 -2.66 5.04 5.67
N VAL A 30 -2.47 4.22 6.70
CA VAL A 30 -1.88 4.66 7.97
C VAL A 30 -0.39 4.93 7.79
N ASN A 31 0.29 4.07 7.03
CA ASN A 31 1.71 4.23 6.80
C ASN A 31 2.14 3.59 5.48
N LEU A 32 3.02 4.30 4.75
CA LEU A 32 3.82 3.74 3.67
C LEU A 32 5.25 4.22 3.89
N ARG A 33 6.14 3.33 4.29
CA ARG A 33 7.56 3.65 4.57
C ARG A 33 8.49 2.62 3.96
N THR A 34 9.62 3.05 3.42
CA THR A 34 10.67 2.14 2.94
C THR A 34 11.31 1.39 4.10
N ILE A 35 11.60 0.11 3.91
CA ILE A 35 12.38 -0.72 4.83
C ILE A 35 13.86 -0.53 4.47
N GLN A 36 14.76 -0.50 5.45
CA GLN A 36 16.19 -0.33 5.16
C GLN A 36 16.75 -1.53 4.39
N SER A 37 17.64 -1.28 3.42
CA SER A 37 18.38 -2.35 2.76
C SER A 37 19.26 -3.09 3.75
N LYS A 38 19.46 -4.39 3.52
CA LYS A 38 20.44 -5.18 4.28
C LYS A 38 21.88 -4.87 3.87
N VAL A 39 22.07 -4.26 2.70
CA VAL A 39 23.37 -3.87 2.17
C VAL A 39 23.59 -2.39 2.43
N GLU A 40 24.71 -2.04 3.07
CA GLU A 40 25.07 -0.65 3.32
C GLU A 40 25.26 0.10 2.00
N GLY A 41 24.64 1.27 1.88
CA GLY A 41 24.72 2.12 0.69
C GLY A 41 23.69 1.83 -0.41
N GLU A 42 22.89 0.76 -0.29
CA GLU A 42 21.83 0.44 -1.25
C GLU A 42 20.45 0.93 -0.80
N HIS A 43 19.60 1.23 -1.77
CA HIS A 43 18.18 1.45 -1.56
C HIS A 43 17.43 0.13 -1.52
N SER A 44 16.37 0.06 -0.72
CA SER A 44 15.51 -1.11 -0.65
C SER A 44 14.31 -0.94 -1.56
N ASP A 45 14.00 -2.00 -2.30
CA ASP A 45 12.76 -2.11 -3.07
C ASP A 45 11.57 -2.53 -2.18
N GLU A 46 11.82 -2.84 -0.89
CA GLU A 46 10.79 -3.20 0.07
C GLU A 46 10.32 -1.99 0.87
N ALA A 47 9.01 -1.87 1.01
CA ALA A 47 8.33 -0.93 1.89
C ALA A 47 7.34 -1.66 2.81
N ALA A 48 6.97 -0.99 3.89
CA ALA A 48 5.88 -1.38 4.77
C ALA A 48 4.63 -0.59 4.40
N LEU A 49 3.56 -1.32 4.09
CA LEU A 49 2.23 -0.81 3.81
C LEU A 49 1.32 -1.15 4.98
N ILE A 50 0.81 -0.15 5.70
CA ILE A 50 -0.11 -0.32 6.81
C ILE A 50 -1.45 0.30 6.45
N LEU A 51 -2.48 -0.54 6.39
CA LEU A 51 -3.84 -0.15 6.07
C LEU A 51 -4.73 -0.34 7.29
N HIS A 52 -5.66 0.57 7.47
CA HIS A 52 -6.72 0.46 8.47
C HIS A 52 -8.06 0.60 7.80
N ARG A 53 -8.98 -0.31 8.10
CA ARG A 53 -10.37 -0.15 7.73
C ARG A 53 -11.15 0.51 8.86
N ARG A 54 -11.73 1.67 8.58
CA ARG A 54 -12.59 2.40 9.52
C ARG A 54 -13.73 1.48 9.97
N GLY A 55 -13.91 1.38 11.28
CA GLY A 55 -15.06 0.70 11.84
C GLY A 55 -16.33 1.47 11.65
N TYR A 56 -17.37 0.72 11.37
CA TYR A 56 -18.75 1.13 11.49
C TYR A 56 -19.47 -0.06 12.12
N ASP A 57 -20.39 0.23 13.02
CA ASP A 57 -21.13 -0.79 13.76
C ASP A 57 -22.59 -0.68 13.37
N CYS A 58 -23.20 -1.78 12.95
CA CYS A 58 -24.61 -1.85 12.58
C CYS A 58 -25.54 -1.46 13.74
N ARG A 59 -25.04 -1.45 14.99
CA ARG A 59 -25.74 -0.94 16.16
C ARG A 59 -25.93 0.58 16.13
N PHE A 60 -25.12 1.31 15.36
CA PHE A 60 -25.36 2.73 15.11
C PHE A 60 -26.40 2.88 13.99
N SER A 61 -27.52 3.52 14.31
CA SER A 61 -28.62 3.80 13.38
C SER A 61 -28.22 4.88 12.36
N SER A 62 -27.31 4.56 11.47
CA SER A 62 -27.02 5.38 10.29
C SER A 62 -27.45 4.63 9.04
N ARG A 63 -28.14 5.33 8.14
CA ARG A 63 -28.27 4.85 6.76
C ARG A 63 -26.85 4.66 6.21
N ASP A 64 -26.63 3.54 5.52
CA ASP A 64 -25.38 3.27 4.78
C ASP A 64 -24.12 3.33 5.66
N THR A 65 -24.12 2.60 6.78
CA THR A 65 -22.98 2.45 7.71
C THR A 65 -22.42 3.77 8.27
N GLY A 66 -23.12 4.89 8.10
CA GLY A 66 -22.68 6.22 8.49
C GLY A 66 -21.64 6.84 7.55
N LEU A 67 -21.44 6.25 6.37
CA LEU A 67 -20.52 6.71 5.35
C LEU A 67 -21.30 7.29 4.16
N LEU A 68 -20.88 8.45 3.66
CA LEU A 68 -21.50 9.13 2.52
C LEU A 68 -20.96 8.64 1.16
N CYS A 69 -20.56 7.37 1.08
CA CYS A 69 -19.80 6.80 -0.03
C CYS A 69 -19.96 5.28 -0.08
N SER A 70 -19.82 4.70 -1.28
CA SER A 70 -19.78 3.26 -1.46
C SER A 70 -18.44 2.68 -0.98
N THR A 71 -18.50 1.55 -0.30
CA THR A 71 -17.30 0.81 0.15
C THR A 71 -17.04 -0.40 -0.75
N THR A 72 -15.80 -0.87 -0.78
CA THR A 72 -15.45 -2.14 -1.45
C THR A 72 -15.63 -3.34 -0.53
N GLN A 73 -16.40 -3.18 0.56
CA GLN A 73 -16.54 -4.18 1.63
C GLN A 73 -15.20 -4.59 2.26
N GLY A 74 -14.19 -3.72 2.21
CA GLY A 74 -12.85 -3.99 2.73
C GLY A 74 -11.94 -4.75 1.76
N LYS A 75 -12.37 -4.96 0.51
CA LYS A 75 -11.56 -5.63 -0.52
C LYS A 75 -10.79 -4.63 -1.37
N ILE A 76 -9.51 -4.89 -1.62
CA ILE A 76 -8.65 -4.03 -2.42
C ILE A 76 -7.76 -4.90 -3.30
N LEU A 77 -7.80 -4.64 -4.61
CA LEU A 77 -6.99 -5.36 -5.58
C LEU A 77 -5.60 -4.72 -5.64
N VAL A 78 -4.56 -5.49 -5.36
CA VAL A 78 -3.18 -4.99 -5.21
C VAL A 78 -2.65 -4.39 -6.51
N ARG A 79 -2.99 -5.01 -7.64
CA ARG A 79 -2.61 -4.55 -8.98
C ARG A 79 -3.24 -3.21 -9.38
N GLU A 80 -4.32 -2.80 -8.69
CA GLU A 80 -5.06 -1.57 -8.96
C GLU A 80 -4.72 -0.48 -7.93
N LEU A 81 -3.72 -0.72 -7.09
CA LEU A 81 -3.35 0.20 -6.02
C LEU A 81 -2.44 1.32 -6.55
N PHE A 82 -1.41 0.99 -7.33
CA PHE A 82 -0.43 1.94 -7.84
C PHE A 82 -0.39 1.97 -9.38
N ASN A 83 -0.28 3.15 -9.99
CA ASN A 83 -0.16 3.33 -11.45
C ASN A 83 1.28 3.55 -11.92
N GLU A 84 2.12 4.16 -11.07
CA GLU A 84 3.52 4.46 -11.37
C GLU A 84 4.50 3.38 -10.88
N PHE A 85 4.02 2.37 -10.13
CA PHE A 85 4.86 1.31 -9.56
C PHE A 85 4.32 -0.07 -9.88
N THR A 86 5.23 -0.99 -10.19
CA THR A 86 4.89 -2.41 -10.31
C THR A 86 5.02 -3.08 -8.95
N VAL A 87 3.89 -3.59 -8.42
CA VAL A 87 3.91 -4.37 -7.18
C VAL A 87 4.39 -5.80 -7.48
N ALA A 88 5.63 -6.10 -7.13
CA ALA A 88 6.23 -7.42 -7.34
C ALA A 88 5.75 -8.45 -6.30
N SER A 89 5.60 -8.03 -5.06
CA SER A 89 5.08 -8.88 -3.99
C SER A 89 4.38 -8.09 -2.90
N LEU A 90 3.39 -8.73 -2.25
CA LEU A 90 2.71 -8.23 -1.08
C LEU A 90 2.55 -9.37 -0.05
N ILE A 91 3.28 -9.29 1.06
CA ILE A 91 3.35 -10.35 2.07
C ILE A 91 2.82 -9.82 3.41
N PRO A 92 1.81 -10.45 4.04
CA PRO A 92 1.32 -10.04 5.35
C PRO A 92 2.42 -10.12 6.43
N SER A 93 2.35 -9.22 7.41
CA SER A 93 3.28 -9.15 8.53
C SER A 93 2.60 -8.64 9.80
N SER A 94 3.24 -8.83 10.96
CA SER A 94 2.84 -8.18 12.21
C SER A 94 2.88 -6.66 12.07
N LEU A 95 2.12 -5.96 12.92
CA LEU A 95 2.07 -4.50 12.95
C LEU A 95 3.46 -3.85 13.15
N SER A 96 4.34 -4.52 13.89
CA SER A 96 5.72 -4.10 14.11
C SER A 96 6.70 -4.46 12.99
N LEU A 97 6.26 -5.20 11.97
CA LEU A 97 7.09 -5.80 10.90
C LEU A 97 8.15 -6.81 11.39
N MET A 98 8.14 -7.17 12.67
CA MET A 98 9.14 -8.07 13.26
C MET A 98 8.83 -9.54 13.03
N HIS A 99 7.57 -9.89 12.71
CA HIS A 99 7.15 -11.27 12.54
C HIS A 99 6.32 -11.40 11.27
N SER A 100 6.71 -12.34 10.41
CA SER A 100 5.86 -12.79 9.30
C SER A 100 5.06 -14.00 9.77
N PRO A 101 3.74 -14.06 9.48
CA PRO A 101 2.95 -15.26 9.71
C PRO A 101 3.62 -16.49 9.05
N PRO A 102 3.56 -17.68 9.66
CA PRO A 102 4.20 -18.87 9.11
C PRO A 102 3.65 -19.24 7.71
N ASP A 103 2.38 -18.95 7.45
CA ASP A 103 1.71 -19.16 6.17
C ASP A 103 1.67 -17.91 5.28
N ALA A 104 2.52 -16.92 5.55
CA ALA A 104 2.55 -15.68 4.77
C ALA A 104 2.95 -15.98 3.32
N ARG A 105 2.03 -15.68 2.41
CA ARG A 105 2.21 -15.84 0.96
C ARG A 105 1.98 -14.51 0.28
N ASN A 106 2.46 -14.41 -0.95
CA ASN A 106 2.15 -13.28 -1.82
C ASN A 106 0.64 -13.26 -2.11
N ILE A 107 -0.03 -12.14 -1.82
CA ILE A 107 -1.46 -11.97 -2.03
C ILE A 107 -1.73 -10.96 -3.15
N SER A 108 -2.80 -11.19 -3.91
CA SER A 108 -3.25 -10.30 -5.00
C SER A 108 -4.45 -9.44 -4.62
N GLU A 109 -5.12 -9.77 -3.51
CA GLU A 109 -6.25 -9.04 -2.94
C GLU A 109 -6.06 -8.91 -1.43
N ILE A 110 -6.30 -7.71 -0.90
CA ILE A 110 -6.34 -7.42 0.53
C ILE A 110 -7.81 -7.45 0.96
N SER A 111 -8.11 -8.11 2.07
CA SER A 111 -9.43 -8.11 2.70
C SER A 111 -9.29 -7.66 4.16
N LEU A 112 -9.99 -6.59 4.54
CA LEU A 112 -9.97 -6.05 5.90
C LEU A 112 -11.37 -6.07 6.52
N SER A 113 -11.46 -6.55 7.75
CA SER A 113 -12.65 -6.46 8.59
C SER A 113 -12.84 -5.05 9.13
N PRO A 114 -14.05 -4.62 9.52
CA PRO A 114 -14.24 -3.33 10.17
C PRO A 114 -13.36 -3.21 11.43
N MET A 115 -12.72 -2.05 11.63
CA MET A 115 -11.72 -1.78 12.69
C MET A 115 -10.41 -2.59 12.58
N GLU A 116 -10.17 -3.28 11.47
CA GLU A 116 -8.93 -4.04 11.28
C GLU A 116 -7.78 -3.15 10.82
N ILE A 117 -6.61 -3.32 11.45
CA ILE A 117 -5.33 -2.76 11.01
C ILE A 117 -4.44 -3.92 10.56
N SER A 118 -4.05 -3.91 9.30
CA SER A 118 -3.20 -4.94 8.72
C SER A 118 -1.97 -4.34 8.06
N THR A 119 -0.86 -5.05 8.19
CA THR A 119 0.46 -4.62 7.76
C THR A 119 1.01 -5.59 6.73
N PHE A 120 1.59 -5.04 5.68
CA PHE A 120 2.12 -5.80 4.55
C PHE A 120 3.53 -5.31 4.23
N ARG A 121 4.42 -6.25 3.89
CA ARG A 121 5.68 -5.97 3.22
C ARG A 121 5.39 -5.95 1.73
N ILE A 122 5.56 -4.80 1.11
CA ILE A 122 5.30 -4.58 -0.31
C ILE A 122 6.64 -4.36 -1.02
N GLN A 123 6.83 -5.02 -2.15
CA GLN A 123 7.97 -4.78 -3.03
C GLN A 123 7.53 -3.98 -4.25
N LEU A 124 8.10 -2.79 -4.43
CA LEU A 124 7.78 -1.85 -5.51
C LEU A 124 8.96 -1.75 -6.47
N LYS A 125 8.71 -1.86 -7.77
CA LYS A 125 9.69 -1.72 -8.85
C LYS A 125 9.24 -0.71 -9.90
#